data_AF-A0A0P9MK50-F1
#
_entry.id   AF-A0A0P9MK50-F1
#
_cell.length_a   1.000
_cell.length_b   1.000
_cell.length_c   1.000
_cell.angle_alpha   90.00
_cell.angle_beta   90.00
_cell.angle_gamma   90.00
#
_symmetry.space_group_name_H-M   'P 1'
#
loop_
_entity.id
_entity.type
_entity.pdbx_description
1 polymer ?
#
loop_
_entity_poly.entity_id
_entity_poly.type
_entity_poly.pdbx_seq_one_letter_code
_entity_poly.pdbx_strand_id
1 'polypeptide(L)'
;MQTSQLLNFSLDDGRNLLIPCTEYFVRAYARNMEICRALANLRWSDVSNVLFQNPVAERNLPVWLVRPGPRMRFFDAVFLAHILYDPRTTSAVKRVNSQFISQSPGKPILLECRPWLEGPGEILARGKWLNGGKTFLCLDLMGTNMPKGPEVEFQKLKFDSS
;
A
#
# COMPACT_ATOMS: atom_id res chain seq x y z
N MET A 1 16.23 7.83 -21.81
CA MET A 1 14.80 7.65 -21.45
C MET A 1 14.74 6.76 -20.22
N GLN A 2 14.14 7.22 -19.14
CA GLN A 2 13.96 6.41 -17.92
C GLN A 2 12.61 5.70 -18.03
N THR A 3 12.61 4.36 -18.03
CA THR A 3 11.41 3.54 -18.21
C THR A 3 10.76 3.26 -16.85
N SER A 4 9.55 3.78 -16.59
CA SER A 4 8.78 3.40 -15.40
C SER A 4 8.13 2.03 -15.61
N GLN A 5 8.09 1.18 -14.57
CA GLN A 5 7.32 -0.07 -14.64
C GLN A 5 5.82 0.22 -14.55
N LEU A 6 5.03 -0.59 -15.24
CA LEU A 6 3.57 -0.51 -15.27
C LEU A 6 2.98 -1.78 -14.63
N LEU A 7 2.04 -1.59 -13.71
CA LEU A 7 1.09 -2.63 -13.35
C LEU A 7 0.15 -2.86 -14.52
N ASN A 8 -0.22 -4.12 -14.75
CA ASN A 8 -1.18 -4.51 -15.76
C ASN A 8 -2.30 -5.32 -15.11
N PHE A 9 -3.49 -4.74 -15.10
CA PHE A 9 -4.70 -5.36 -14.58
C PHE A 9 -5.61 -5.75 -15.73
N SER A 10 -6.14 -6.96 -15.69
CA SER A 10 -7.22 -7.37 -16.58
C SER A 10 -8.55 -6.79 -16.09
N LEU A 11 -9.35 -6.28 -17.03
CA LEU A 11 -10.73 -5.82 -16.79
C LEU A 11 -11.71 -6.93 -17.20
N ASP A 12 -12.92 -6.90 -16.64
CA ASP A 12 -13.94 -7.96 -16.82
C ASP A 12 -14.38 -8.16 -18.28
N ASP A 13 -14.19 -7.16 -19.13
CA ASP A 13 -14.53 -7.20 -20.56
C ASP A 13 -13.35 -7.56 -21.48
N GLY A 14 -12.25 -8.06 -20.91
CA GLY A 14 -11.05 -8.47 -21.64
C GLY A 14 -10.14 -7.31 -22.05
N ARG A 15 -10.43 -6.08 -21.63
CA ARG A 15 -9.51 -4.94 -21.75
C ARG A 15 -8.47 -4.96 -20.62
N ASN A 16 -7.46 -4.10 -20.76
CA ASN A 16 -6.40 -3.97 -19.75
C ASN A 16 -6.32 -2.55 -19.19
N LEU A 17 -5.99 -2.44 -17.91
CA LEU A 17 -5.67 -1.21 -17.21
C LEU A 17 -4.18 -1.21 -16.87
N LEU A 18 -3.46 -0.21 -17.37
CA LEU A 18 -2.06 0.04 -17.04
C LEU A 18 -1.95 1.17 -16.03
N ILE A 19 -1.18 0.97 -14.96
CA ILE A 19 -0.91 1.99 -13.95
C ILE A 19 0.59 2.05 -13.69
N PRO A 20 1.26 3.22 -13.81
CA PRO A 20 2.65 3.35 -13.39
C PRO A 20 2.83 2.93 -11.92
N CYS A 21 3.82 2.09 -11.64
CA CYS A 21 4.10 1.61 -10.29
C CYS A 21 4.36 2.76 -9.31
N THR A 22 4.97 3.85 -9.78
CA THR A 22 5.18 5.08 -9.00
C THR A 22 3.88 5.79 -8.67
N GLU A 23 2.96 5.88 -9.63
CA GLU A 23 1.63 6.47 -9.42
C GLU A 23 0.82 5.63 -8.42
N TYR A 24 0.84 4.31 -8.60
CA TYR A 24 0.20 3.38 -7.66
C TYR A 24 0.80 3.49 -6.25
N PHE A 25 2.13 3.56 -6.11
CA PHE A 25 2.80 3.72 -4.82
C PHE A 25 2.37 4.99 -4.09
N VAL A 26 2.34 6.12 -4.79
CA VAL A 26 2.08 7.44 -4.19
C VAL A 26 0.59 7.67 -3.91
N ARG A 27 -0.31 7.10 -4.72
CA ARG A 27 -1.76 7.40 -4.65
C ARG A 27 -2.62 6.30 -4.06
N ALA A 28 -2.22 5.03 -4.19
CA ALA A 28 -3.08 3.89 -3.90
C ALA A 28 -2.49 2.89 -2.89
N TYR A 29 -1.16 2.83 -2.75
CA TYR A 29 -0.52 1.79 -1.95
C TYR A 29 -0.82 1.92 -0.46
N ALA A 30 -0.81 3.14 0.04
CA ALA A 30 -1.32 3.50 1.35
C ALA A 30 -1.98 4.88 1.25
N ARG A 31 -3.07 5.09 1.98
CA ARG A 31 -3.77 6.39 2.00
C ARG A 31 -2.97 7.48 2.70
N ASN A 32 -2.19 7.12 3.71
CA ASN A 32 -1.38 8.04 4.49
C ASN A 32 0.03 8.16 3.90
N MET A 33 0.40 9.38 3.47
CA MET A 33 1.72 9.65 2.90
C MET A 33 2.87 9.37 3.89
N GLU A 34 2.63 9.41 5.21
CA GLU A 34 3.64 9.02 6.19
C GLU A 34 4.04 7.55 6.07
N ILE A 35 3.13 6.67 5.63
CA ILE A 35 3.42 5.27 5.36
C ILE A 35 4.35 5.17 4.15
N CYS A 36 4.00 5.80 3.03
CA CYS A 36 4.84 5.79 1.83
C CYS A 36 6.22 6.39 2.10
N ARG A 37 6.29 7.50 2.87
CA ARG A 37 7.54 8.12 3.30
C ARG A 37 8.38 7.16 4.16
N ALA A 38 7.77 6.47 5.11
CA ALA A 38 8.47 5.48 5.94
C ALA A 38 9.02 4.34 5.07
N LEU A 39 8.19 3.76 4.19
CA LEU A 39 8.58 2.68 3.29
C LEU A 39 9.72 3.09 2.33
N ALA A 40 9.78 4.35 1.91
CA ALA A 40 10.81 4.82 0.98
C ALA A 40 12.14 5.18 1.65
N ASN A 41 12.16 5.46 2.96
CA ASN A 41 13.33 6.07 3.62
C ASN A 41 13.88 5.29 4.82
N LEU A 42 13.12 4.34 5.36
CA LEU A 42 13.46 3.67 6.62
C LEU A 42 13.69 2.17 6.40
N ARG A 43 14.57 1.58 7.21
CA ARG A 43 14.69 0.12 7.27
C ARG A 43 13.40 -0.48 7.84
N TRP A 44 13.13 -1.74 7.51
CA TRP A 44 11.89 -2.40 7.94
C TRP A 44 11.61 -2.32 9.45
N SER A 45 12.64 -2.45 10.29
CA SER A 45 12.51 -2.30 11.76
C SER A 45 11.93 -0.94 12.14
N ASP A 46 12.42 0.12 11.52
CA ASP A 46 12.02 1.49 11.79
C ASP A 46 10.66 1.82 11.15
N VAL A 47 10.35 1.24 9.98
CA VAL A 47 9.00 1.26 9.41
C VAL A 47 8.02 0.69 10.42
N SER A 48 8.30 -0.48 10.98
CA SER A 48 7.40 -1.13 11.94
C SER A 48 7.15 -0.25 13.18
N ASN A 49 8.17 0.45 13.68
CA ASN A 49 8.06 1.38 14.80
C ASN A 49 7.24 2.65 14.47
N VAL A 50 7.24 3.07 13.20
CA VAL A 50 6.40 4.20 12.74
C VAL A 50 4.94 3.78 12.62
N LEU A 51 4.70 2.56 12.12
CA LEU A 51 3.35 2.07 11.84
C LEU A 51 2.61 1.59 13.10
N PHE A 52 3.32 1.04 14.08
CA PHE A 52 2.72 0.38 15.24
C PHE A 52 3.35 0.85 16.55
N GLN A 53 2.55 0.93 17.60
CA GLN A 53 3.05 1.03 18.99
C GLN A 53 3.53 -0.33 19.50
N ASN A 54 2.83 -1.40 19.13
CA ASN A 54 3.19 -2.78 19.43
C ASN A 54 2.90 -3.65 18.19
N PRO A 55 3.93 -4.08 17.43
CA PRO A 55 3.76 -4.85 16.20
C PRO A 55 3.55 -6.36 16.48
N VAL A 56 2.60 -6.69 17.34
CA VAL A 56 2.24 -8.09 17.67
C VAL A 56 0.79 -8.36 17.28
N ALA A 57 0.59 -9.42 16.47
CA ALA A 57 -0.72 -9.88 16.06
C ALA A 57 -1.38 -10.71 17.19
N GLU A 58 -2.52 -10.26 17.70
CA GLU A 58 -3.30 -10.97 18.71
C GLU A 58 -4.27 -11.94 18.05
N ARG A 59 -3.85 -13.20 17.91
CA ARG A 59 -4.62 -14.22 17.16
C ARG A 59 -5.81 -14.83 17.90
N ASN A 60 -5.96 -14.53 19.20
CA ASN A 60 -7.01 -15.09 20.05
C ASN A 60 -8.27 -14.21 20.12
N LEU A 61 -8.32 -13.14 19.32
CA LEU A 61 -9.46 -12.23 19.26
C LEU A 61 -10.32 -12.54 18.02
N PRO A 62 -11.65 -12.28 18.09
CA PRO A 62 -12.54 -12.42 16.93
C PRO A 62 -12.32 -11.33 15.86
N VAL A 63 -11.51 -10.32 16.17
CA VAL A 63 -11.20 -9.15 15.34
C VAL A 63 -9.69 -9.01 15.14
N TRP A 64 -9.30 -8.31 14.07
CA TRP A 64 -7.92 -7.89 13.89
C TRP A 64 -7.65 -6.61 14.69
N LEU A 65 -7.04 -6.76 15.87
CA LEU A 65 -6.68 -5.64 16.71
C LEU A 65 -5.40 -4.96 16.21
N VAL A 66 -5.46 -3.65 16.00
CA VAL A 66 -4.34 -2.81 15.58
C VAL A 66 -4.09 -1.72 16.61
N ARG A 67 -2.85 -1.64 17.10
CA ARG A 67 -2.36 -0.53 17.94
C ARG A 67 -1.45 0.39 17.12
N PRO A 68 -2.03 1.39 16.44
CA PRO A 68 -1.32 2.26 15.50
C PRO A 68 -0.24 3.11 16.15
N GLY A 69 0.80 3.43 15.38
CA GLY A 69 1.74 4.51 15.71
C GLY A 69 1.07 5.89 15.74
N PRO A 70 1.69 6.90 16.37
CA PRO A 70 1.05 8.20 16.66
C PRO A 70 0.49 8.94 15.44
N ARG A 71 1.13 8.76 14.27
CA ARG A 71 0.75 9.45 13.01
C ARG A 71 -0.29 8.71 12.18
N MET A 72 -0.68 7.48 12.56
CA MET A 72 -1.68 6.71 11.81
C MET A 72 -3.09 7.11 12.21
N ARG A 73 -4.03 6.96 11.27
CA ARG A 73 -5.45 7.34 11.42
C ARG A 73 -6.35 6.13 11.19
N PHE A 74 -7.63 6.28 11.54
CA PHE A 74 -8.60 5.18 11.39
C PHE A 74 -8.69 4.66 9.95
N PHE A 75 -8.54 5.53 8.95
CA PHE A 75 -8.54 5.11 7.54
C PHE A 75 -7.30 4.27 7.14
N ASP A 76 -6.27 4.18 7.99
CA ASP A 76 -5.11 3.30 7.81
C ASP A 76 -5.35 1.91 8.40
N ALA A 77 -6.43 1.73 9.19
CA ALA A 77 -6.64 0.55 10.01
C ALA A 77 -6.55 -0.77 9.22
N VAL A 78 -7.20 -0.84 8.06
CA VAL A 78 -7.18 -2.04 7.21
C VAL A 78 -5.78 -2.33 6.69
N PHE A 79 -5.08 -1.32 6.16
CA PHE A 79 -3.70 -1.50 5.68
C PHE A 79 -2.77 -2.01 6.80
N LEU A 80 -2.86 -1.40 7.98
CA LEU A 80 -2.09 -1.79 9.15
C LEU A 80 -2.44 -3.21 9.62
N ALA A 81 -3.72 -3.56 9.63
CA ALA A 81 -4.18 -4.88 9.99
C ALA A 81 -3.65 -5.95 9.03
N HIS A 82 -3.74 -5.72 7.72
CA HIS A 82 -3.19 -6.64 6.73
C HIS A 82 -1.67 -6.80 6.89
N ILE A 83 -0.91 -5.72 7.15
CA ILE A 83 0.53 -5.85 7.42
C ILE A 83 0.81 -6.73 8.64
N LEU A 84 -0.03 -6.66 9.67
CA LEU A 84 0.19 -7.33 10.95
C LEU A 84 -0.28 -8.80 10.93
N TYR A 85 -1.40 -9.10 10.27
CA TYR A 85 -2.06 -10.40 10.32
C TYR A 85 -1.87 -11.25 9.05
N ASP A 86 -1.63 -10.65 7.89
CA ASP A 86 -1.46 -11.34 6.60
C ASP A 86 0.02 -11.38 6.17
N PRO A 87 0.69 -12.55 6.27
CA PRO A 87 2.08 -12.69 5.85
C PRO A 87 2.32 -12.31 4.39
N ARG A 88 1.34 -12.49 3.49
CA ARG A 88 1.50 -12.15 2.08
C ARG A 88 1.58 -10.63 1.91
N THR A 89 0.67 -9.89 2.55
CA THR A 89 0.75 -8.43 2.61
C THR A 89 2.08 -7.99 3.21
N THR A 90 2.50 -8.56 4.35
CA THR A 90 3.80 -8.20 4.96
C THR A 90 4.96 -8.40 3.97
N SER A 91 4.99 -9.54 3.27
CA SER A 91 6.02 -9.84 2.27
C SER A 91 5.99 -8.89 1.07
N ALA A 92 4.80 -8.54 0.56
CA ALA A 92 4.64 -7.58 -0.53
C ALA A 92 5.16 -6.20 -0.14
N VAL A 93 4.77 -5.70 1.03
CA VAL A 93 5.20 -4.40 1.55
C VAL A 93 6.70 -4.36 1.85
N LYS A 94 7.26 -5.43 2.43
CA LYS A 94 8.72 -5.56 2.62
C LYS A 94 9.49 -5.51 1.30
N ARG A 95 8.96 -6.12 0.23
CA ARG A 95 9.59 -6.10 -1.11
C ARG A 95 9.63 -4.70 -1.72
N VAL A 96 8.57 -3.91 -1.51
CA VAL A 96 8.56 -2.49 -1.91
C VAL A 96 9.60 -1.71 -1.10
N ASN A 97 9.61 -1.86 0.23
CA ASN A 97 10.59 -1.21 1.09
C ASN A 97 12.04 -1.58 0.72
N SER A 98 12.33 -2.86 0.49
CA SER A 98 13.70 -3.31 0.18
C SER A 98 14.25 -2.71 -1.10
N GLN A 99 13.40 -2.42 -2.10
CA GLN A 99 13.84 -1.76 -3.33
C GLN A 99 14.37 -0.34 -3.10
N PHE A 100 13.85 0.37 -2.10
CA PHE A 100 14.38 1.67 -1.71
C PHE A 100 15.66 1.55 -0.89
N ILE A 101 15.71 0.60 0.04
CA ILE A 101 16.83 0.46 0.98
C ILE A 101 18.07 -0.17 0.34
N SER A 102 17.90 -1.03 -0.66
CA SER A 102 19.03 -1.70 -1.33
C SER A 102 19.72 -0.84 -2.40
N GLN A 103 19.20 0.35 -2.70
CA GLN A 103 19.71 1.18 -3.80
C GLN A 103 20.78 2.16 -3.34
N SER A 104 21.78 2.37 -4.19
CA SER A 104 22.81 3.36 -3.93
C SER A 104 22.22 4.77 -3.99
N PRO A 105 22.65 5.70 -3.11
CA PRO A 105 22.25 7.09 -3.18
C PRO A 105 22.43 7.68 -4.59
N GLY A 106 21.46 8.47 -5.05
CA GLY A 106 21.51 9.15 -6.35
C GLY A 106 21.20 8.27 -7.57
N LYS A 107 20.99 6.95 -7.40
CA LYS A 107 20.54 6.10 -8.51
C LYS A 107 19.01 6.13 -8.66
N PRO A 108 18.50 6.29 -9.89
CA PRO A 108 17.08 6.18 -10.14
C PRO A 108 16.57 4.77 -9.82
N ILE A 109 15.39 4.68 -9.21
CA ILE A 109 14.73 3.41 -8.89
C ILE A 109 13.65 3.12 -9.92
N LEU A 110 13.69 1.92 -10.50
CA LEU A 110 12.60 1.38 -11.28
C LEU A 110 11.69 0.58 -10.35
N LEU A 111 10.79 1.29 -9.68
CA LEU A 111 9.94 0.72 -8.64
C LEU A 111 9.01 -0.35 -9.21
N GLU A 112 9.09 -1.56 -8.67
CA GLU A 112 8.08 -2.60 -8.83
C GLU A 112 7.14 -2.58 -7.62
N CYS A 113 5.93 -2.02 -7.78
CA CYS A 113 4.97 -1.82 -6.70
C CYS A 113 3.69 -2.60 -6.98
N ARG A 114 3.66 -3.90 -6.62
CA ARG A 114 2.46 -4.74 -6.78
C ARG A 114 1.45 -4.50 -5.66
N PRO A 115 0.14 -4.60 -5.90
CA PRO A 115 -0.86 -4.60 -4.83
C PRO A 115 -0.50 -5.56 -3.70
N TRP A 116 -0.69 -5.11 -2.46
CA TRP A 116 -0.49 -5.93 -1.27
C TRP A 116 -1.73 -6.77 -0.89
N LEU A 117 -2.81 -6.63 -1.65
CA LEU A 117 -4.08 -7.35 -1.55
C LEU A 117 -4.33 -8.16 -2.84
N GLU A 118 -4.92 -9.33 -2.68
CA GLU A 118 -5.49 -10.13 -3.78
C GLU A 118 -7.00 -9.95 -3.86
N GLY A 119 -7.54 -9.86 -5.08
CA GLY A 119 -8.97 -9.84 -5.33
C GLY A 119 -9.42 -8.73 -6.29
N PRO A 120 -10.70 -8.72 -6.65
CA PRO A 120 -11.27 -7.66 -7.47
C PRO A 120 -11.24 -6.33 -6.71
N GLY A 121 -10.90 -5.28 -7.42
CA GLY A 121 -10.81 -3.93 -6.89
C GLY A 121 -11.35 -2.92 -7.89
N GLU A 122 -11.84 -1.81 -7.37
CA GLU A 122 -12.31 -0.68 -8.17
C GLU A 122 -11.28 0.44 -8.08
N ILE A 123 -10.95 1.00 -9.24
CA ILE A 123 -10.00 2.11 -9.35
C ILE A 123 -10.71 3.26 -10.05
N LEU A 124 -10.69 4.42 -9.38
CA LEU A 124 -11.12 5.68 -9.96
C LEU A 124 -9.88 6.38 -10.53
N ALA A 125 -9.85 6.58 -11.84
CA ALA A 125 -8.66 7.08 -12.54
C ALA A 125 -9.01 7.98 -13.75
N ARG A 126 -8.07 8.87 -14.10
CA ARG A 126 -8.02 9.58 -15.38
C ARG A 126 -6.84 9.11 -16.20
N GLY A 127 -6.98 9.13 -17.51
CA GLY A 127 -6.01 8.48 -18.39
C GLY A 127 -6.34 8.57 -19.87
N LYS A 128 -5.68 7.72 -20.65
CA LYS A 128 -5.85 7.65 -22.10
C LYS A 128 -6.11 6.21 -22.55
N TRP A 129 -7.00 6.07 -23.52
CA TRP A 129 -7.15 4.81 -24.25
C TRP A 129 -6.04 4.67 -25.28
N LEU A 130 -5.45 3.47 -25.33
CA LEU A 130 -4.41 3.03 -26.25
C LEU A 130 -4.90 1.79 -27.01
N ASN A 131 -4.13 1.35 -28.00
CA ASN A 131 -4.35 0.09 -28.72
C ASN A 131 -5.78 -0.05 -29.28
N GLY A 132 -6.31 1.03 -29.86
CA GLY A 132 -7.67 1.05 -30.40
C GLY A 132 -8.78 0.88 -29.35
N GLY A 133 -8.55 1.33 -28.11
CA GLY A 133 -9.53 1.23 -27.02
C GLY A 133 -9.43 -0.04 -26.19
N LYS A 134 -8.43 -0.91 -26.46
CA LYS A 134 -8.23 -2.18 -25.72
C LYS A 134 -7.45 -2.02 -24.42
N THR A 135 -6.75 -0.90 -24.24
CA THR A 135 -5.90 -0.67 -23.07
C THR A 135 -6.11 0.74 -22.55
N PHE A 136 -6.44 0.89 -21.27
CA PHE A 136 -6.49 2.18 -20.61
C PHE A 136 -5.19 2.41 -19.84
N LEU A 137 -4.48 3.49 -20.14
CA LEU A 137 -3.34 3.94 -19.36
C LEU A 137 -3.80 4.99 -18.34
N CYS A 138 -3.78 4.62 -17.07
CA CYS A 138 -3.99 5.52 -15.94
C CYS A 138 -2.80 6.47 -15.81
N LEU A 139 -3.07 7.78 -15.82
CA LEU A 139 -2.08 8.83 -15.63
C LEU A 139 -2.32 9.61 -14.33
N ASP A 140 -3.49 9.45 -13.72
CA ASP A 140 -3.88 10.11 -12.49
C ASP A 140 -4.86 9.21 -11.72
N LEU A 141 -4.34 8.56 -10.68
CA LEU A 141 -5.10 7.66 -9.81
C LEU A 141 -5.73 8.48 -8.68
N MET A 142 -7.06 8.54 -8.69
CA MET A 142 -7.84 9.38 -7.78
C MET A 142 -8.39 8.61 -6.57
N GLY A 143 -8.59 7.30 -6.69
CA GLY A 143 -9.02 6.49 -5.57
C GLY A 143 -9.07 5.00 -5.86
N THR A 144 -9.11 4.22 -4.79
CA THR A 144 -9.39 2.79 -4.80
C THR A 144 -10.49 2.49 -3.80
N ASN A 145 -11.25 1.42 -4.04
CA ASN A 145 -12.12 0.90 -3.02
C ASN A 145 -11.32 0.28 -1.86
N MET A 146 -11.97 0.17 -0.70
CA MET A 146 -11.36 -0.50 0.44
C MET A 146 -11.47 -2.02 0.27
N PRO A 147 -10.39 -2.78 0.50
CA PRO A 147 -10.46 -4.22 0.59
C PRO A 147 -11.56 -4.69 1.53
N LYS A 148 -12.25 -5.77 1.14
CA LYS A 148 -13.03 -6.57 2.08
C LYS A 148 -12.08 -7.41 2.93
N GLY A 149 -12.41 -7.62 4.18
CA GLY A 149 -11.59 -8.40 5.10
C GLY A 149 -12.28 -8.58 6.46
N PRO A 150 -11.58 -9.22 7.41
CA PRO A 150 -12.06 -9.32 8.78
C PRO A 150 -12.32 -7.94 9.40
N GLU A 151 -13.16 -7.91 10.42
CA GLU A 151 -13.37 -6.70 11.21
C GLU A 151 -12.06 -6.25 11.87
N VAL A 152 -11.80 -4.96 11.82
CA VAL A 152 -10.57 -4.34 12.35
C VAL A 152 -10.92 -3.45 13.53
N GLU A 153 -10.35 -3.76 14.68
CA GLU A 153 -10.41 -2.89 15.85
C GLU A 153 -9.18 -1.98 15.88
N PHE A 154 -9.40 -0.67 15.87
CA PHE A 154 -8.34 0.34 15.83
C PHE A 154 -8.22 1.05 17.18
N GLN A 155 -7.27 0.60 18.01
CA GLN A 155 -7.12 1.06 19.39
C GLN A 155 -5.93 2.02 19.54
N LYS A 156 -6.22 3.32 19.62
CA LYS A 156 -5.21 4.31 20.04
C LYS A 156 -5.08 4.27 21.56
N LEU A 157 -3.86 4.05 22.06
CA LEU A 157 -3.58 4.32 23.47
C LEU A 157 -3.80 5.81 23.72
N LYS A 158 -4.70 6.14 24.64
CA LYS A 158 -4.78 7.48 25.21
C LYS A 158 -3.56 7.64 26.09
N PHE A 159 -2.69 8.59 25.76
CA PHE A 159 -1.76 9.09 26.76
C PHE A 159 -2.61 9.95 27.70
N ASP A 160 -2.79 9.48 28.94
CA ASP A 160 -3.32 10.34 30.00
C ASP A 160 -2.36 11.53 30.13
N SER A 161 -2.85 12.70 29.76
CA SER A 161 -2.14 13.95 29.98
C SER A 161 -2.30 14.25 31.47
N SER A 162 -1.32 13.84 32.28
CA SER A 162 -1.16 14.35 33.65
C SER A 162 -0.60 15.77 33.62
#